data_AF-A0A7S3F2D8-F1
#
_entry.id   AF-A0A7S3F2D8-F1
#
_cell.length_a   1.000
_cell.length_b   1.000
_cell.length_c   1.000
_cell.angle_alpha   90.00
_cell.angle_beta   90.00
_cell.angle_gamma   90.00
#
_symmetry.space_group_name_H-M   'P 1'
#
loop_
_entity.id
_entity.type
_entity.pdbx_description
1 polymer ?
#
loop_
_entity_poly.entity_id
_entity_poly.type
_entity_poly.pdbx_seq_one_letter_code
_entity_poly.pdbx_strand_id
1 'polypeptide(L)'
;FSLAKCAFRDARTTLIFVRLVERMRRAVAHEYGLPLSTVTPMQTFVSCFQGAKDKQGGLHSDESTHREFHYSAVLYLSTRQVDFEGGSFAFSDAPEAADPPQAVGTSRVLTPLSPSKGSAVVFSSGWENMHEVEPLVSGTRFAVPSFFSTCPVIPHDPPANDAEIADELWRTLLFPKTAGDQRQFMNKWHSLLAPGR
;
A
#
# COMPACT_ATOMS: atom_id res chain seq x y z
N PHE A 1 -9.11 8.86 2.03
CA PHE A 1 -8.73 9.14 0.63
C PHE A 1 -8.99 10.62 0.32
N SER A 2 -8.01 11.36 -0.22
CA SER A 2 -8.24 12.71 -0.78
C SER A 2 -7.90 12.67 -2.26
N LEU A 3 -8.91 12.87 -3.13
CA LEU A 3 -8.76 13.01 -4.58
C LEU A 3 -7.71 14.03 -4.96
N ALA A 4 -7.69 15.15 -4.24
CA ALA A 4 -6.80 16.26 -4.55
C ALA A 4 -5.31 15.90 -4.39
N LYS A 5 -4.99 14.82 -3.65
CA LYS A 5 -3.61 14.41 -3.36
C LYS A 5 -3.15 13.17 -4.15
N CYS A 6 -4.04 12.51 -4.89
CA CYS A 6 -3.71 11.29 -5.62
C CYS A 6 -3.70 11.53 -7.14
N ALA A 7 -2.97 10.70 -7.87
CA ALA A 7 -2.56 10.82 -9.27
C ALA A 7 -3.69 10.79 -10.34
N PHE A 8 -4.82 11.49 -10.13
CA PHE A 8 -5.98 11.52 -11.02
C PHE A 8 -6.01 12.83 -11.83
N ARG A 9 -4.91 13.12 -12.55
CA ARG A 9 -4.86 14.28 -13.47
C ARG A 9 -5.58 13.99 -14.80
N ASP A 10 -5.63 12.71 -15.18
CA ASP A 10 -6.26 12.22 -16.41
C ASP A 10 -6.65 10.73 -16.26
N ALA A 11 -7.46 10.24 -17.20
CA ALA A 11 -7.96 8.86 -17.20
C ALA A 11 -6.84 7.81 -17.34
N ARG A 12 -5.79 8.10 -18.12
CA ARG A 12 -4.69 7.16 -18.34
C ARG A 12 -3.91 6.90 -17.05
N THR A 13 -3.51 7.96 -16.37
CA THR A 13 -2.76 7.88 -15.12
C THR A 13 -3.59 7.22 -14.02
N THR A 14 -4.88 7.54 -13.97
CA THR A 14 -5.89 6.90 -13.11
C THR A 14 -5.91 5.38 -13.29
N LEU A 15 -6.05 4.91 -14.53
CA LEU A 15 -6.13 3.49 -14.84
C LEU A 15 -4.82 2.75 -14.52
N ILE A 16 -3.67 3.37 -14.79
CA ILE A 16 -2.36 2.82 -14.42
C ILE A 16 -2.26 2.67 -12.91
N PHE A 17 -2.63 3.70 -12.15
CA PHE A 17 -2.58 3.68 -10.70
C PHE A 17 -3.47 2.57 -10.12
N VAL A 18 -4.73 2.47 -10.57
CA VAL A 18 -5.65 1.40 -10.15
C VAL A 18 -5.07 0.02 -10.47
N ARG A 19 -4.47 -0.17 -11.65
CA ARG A 19 -3.84 -1.44 -12.04
C ARG A 19 -2.68 -1.82 -11.12
N LEU A 20 -1.88 -0.86 -10.66
CA LEU A 20 -0.79 -1.11 -9.72
C LEU A 20 -1.32 -1.53 -8.34
N VAL A 21 -2.33 -0.82 -7.84
CA VAL A 21 -2.99 -1.16 -6.57
C VAL A 21 -3.62 -2.55 -6.63
N GLU A 22 -4.29 -2.88 -7.75
CA GLU A 22 -4.89 -4.20 -7.95
C GLU A 22 -3.85 -5.33 -7.98
N ARG A 23 -2.67 -5.08 -8.56
CA ARG A 23 -1.55 -6.05 -8.53
C ARG A 23 -1.04 -6.29 -7.12
N MET A 24 -0.85 -5.24 -6.34
CA MET A 24 -0.45 -5.37 -4.94
C MET A 24 -1.52 -6.09 -4.11
N ARG A 25 -2.80 -5.78 -4.33
CA ARG A 25 -3.94 -6.45 -3.68
C ARG A 25 -3.96 -7.96 -3.92
N ARG A 26 -3.68 -8.38 -5.16
CA ARG A 26 -3.56 -9.80 -5.52
C ARG A 26 -2.34 -10.46 -4.91
N ALA A 27 -1.21 -9.76 -4.86
CA ALA A 27 -0.02 -10.27 -4.20
C ALA A 27 -0.28 -10.50 -2.70
N VAL A 28 -0.92 -9.55 -2.02
CA VAL A 28 -1.38 -9.71 -0.62
C VAL A 28 -2.28 -10.95 -0.49
N ALA A 29 -3.32 -11.05 -1.32
CA ALA A 29 -4.24 -12.18 -1.24
C ALA A 29 -3.55 -13.53 -1.46
N HIS A 30 -2.64 -13.60 -2.44
CA HIS A 30 -1.87 -14.79 -2.74
C HIS A 30 -0.93 -15.18 -1.60
N GLU A 31 -0.07 -14.27 -1.15
CA GLU A 31 0.95 -14.57 -0.13
C GLU A 31 0.37 -14.96 1.22
N TYR A 32 -0.78 -14.39 1.59
CA TYR A 32 -1.42 -14.67 2.87
C TYR A 32 -2.56 -15.70 2.78
N GLY A 33 -2.76 -16.34 1.62
CA GLY A 33 -3.79 -17.36 1.43
C GLY A 33 -5.22 -16.84 1.65
N LEU A 34 -5.48 -15.58 1.33
CA LEU A 34 -6.77 -14.93 1.54
C LEU A 34 -7.64 -15.03 0.27
N PRO A 35 -8.96 -15.22 0.42
CA PRO A 35 -9.87 -15.01 -0.69
C PRO A 35 -9.73 -13.57 -1.22
N LEU A 36 -9.57 -13.42 -2.53
CA LEU A 36 -9.40 -12.10 -3.13
C LEU A 36 -10.61 -11.17 -2.86
N SER A 37 -11.80 -11.71 -2.60
CA SER A 37 -13.01 -10.96 -2.24
C SER A 37 -12.96 -10.32 -0.87
N THR A 38 -12.11 -10.80 0.05
CA THR A 38 -12.00 -10.25 1.39
C THR A 38 -10.96 -9.14 1.49
N VAL A 39 -10.08 -8.96 0.50
CA VAL A 39 -9.03 -7.95 0.54
C VAL A 39 -9.49 -6.66 -0.14
N THR A 40 -9.80 -5.65 0.67
CA THR A 40 -10.33 -4.35 0.22
C THR A 40 -9.26 -3.26 0.39
N PRO A 41 -8.92 -2.48 -0.66
CA PRO A 41 -8.01 -1.36 -0.50
C PRO A 41 -8.68 -0.23 0.30
N MET A 42 -7.99 0.29 1.31
CA MET A 42 -8.50 1.34 2.20
C MET A 42 -7.90 2.70 1.87
N GLN A 43 -6.59 2.73 1.68
CA GLN A 43 -5.85 3.95 1.40
C GLN A 43 -4.68 3.63 0.49
N THR A 44 -4.44 4.51 -0.47
CA THR A 44 -3.26 4.45 -1.31
C THR A 44 -2.99 5.83 -1.89
N PHE A 45 -1.73 6.16 -2.09
CA PHE A 45 -1.29 7.44 -2.62
C PHE A 45 0.10 7.30 -3.24
N VAL A 46 0.49 8.27 -4.06
CA VAL A 46 1.89 8.39 -4.51
C VAL A 46 2.64 9.25 -3.49
N SER A 47 3.72 8.72 -2.94
CA SER A 47 4.64 9.47 -2.10
C SER A 47 5.82 9.97 -2.92
N CYS A 48 6.26 11.19 -2.62
CA CYS A 48 7.45 11.82 -3.16
C CYS A 48 8.19 12.43 -1.96
N PHE A 49 9.35 11.90 -1.63
CA PHE A 49 10.21 12.42 -0.56
C PHE A 49 11.52 12.93 -1.15
N GLN A 50 11.93 14.13 -0.75
CA GLN A 50 13.18 14.79 -1.13
C GLN A 50 14.11 14.89 0.08
N GLY A 51 15.31 14.29 0.00
CA GLY A 51 16.15 14.06 1.19
C GLY A 51 16.57 15.28 2.00
N ALA A 52 16.74 16.45 1.35
CA ALA A 52 17.10 17.67 2.06
C ALA A 52 15.91 18.40 2.71
N LYS A 53 14.67 18.00 2.42
CA LYS A 53 13.47 18.77 2.79
C LYS A 53 12.50 18.00 3.66
N ASP A 54 12.32 16.72 3.37
CA ASP A 54 11.25 15.94 3.99
C ASP A 54 11.78 15.10 5.14
N LYS A 55 11.04 15.09 6.25
CA LYS A 55 11.33 14.21 7.38
C LYS A 55 10.57 12.91 7.22
N GLN A 56 11.29 11.81 7.31
CA GLN A 56 10.70 10.48 7.35
C GLN A 56 10.12 10.20 8.74
N GLY A 57 9.06 9.39 8.82
CA GLY A 57 8.51 8.90 10.09
C GLY A 57 9.49 7.95 10.79
N GLY A 58 9.42 7.89 12.11
CA GLY A 58 10.19 6.94 12.91
C GLY A 58 9.55 5.54 12.93
N LEU A 59 10.09 4.68 13.78
CA LEU A 59 9.61 3.32 14.01
C LEU A 59 8.11 3.26 14.36
N HIS A 60 7.33 2.49 13.61
CA HIS A 60 5.89 2.29 13.82
C HIS A 60 5.40 0.96 13.23
N SER A 61 4.15 0.61 13.53
CA SER A 61 3.36 -0.32 12.72
C SER A 61 2.25 0.45 12.00
N ASP A 62 1.82 0.01 10.83
CA ASP A 62 0.78 0.70 10.06
C ASP A 62 -0.60 0.62 10.75
N GLU A 63 -0.89 -0.50 11.43
CA GLU A 63 -2.11 -0.68 12.21
C GLU A 63 -2.23 0.36 13.35
N SER A 64 -1.10 0.84 13.87
CA SER A 64 -1.11 1.89 14.91
C SER A 64 -1.59 3.25 14.39
N THR A 65 -1.49 3.48 13.07
CA THR A 65 -1.99 4.71 12.43
C THR A 65 -3.48 4.59 12.13
N HIS A 66 -3.91 3.45 11.59
CA HIS A 66 -5.31 3.12 11.34
C HIS A 66 -5.55 1.64 11.63
N ARG A 67 -6.43 1.35 12.58
CA ARG A 67 -6.72 -0.03 13.02
C ARG A 67 -7.26 -0.92 11.91
N GLU A 68 -7.88 -0.34 10.88
CA GLU A 68 -8.41 -1.10 9.75
C GLU A 68 -7.34 -1.55 8.74
N PHE A 69 -6.08 -1.11 8.89
CA PHE A 69 -4.97 -1.56 8.08
C PHE A 69 -4.50 -2.92 8.61
N HIS A 70 -4.86 -3.98 7.89
CA HIS A 70 -4.46 -5.34 8.21
C HIS A 70 -3.25 -5.78 7.38
N TYR A 71 -3.15 -5.29 6.15
CA TYR A 71 -2.02 -5.56 5.25
C TYR A 71 -1.55 -4.29 4.56
N SER A 72 -0.25 -4.21 4.34
CA SER A 72 0.43 -3.11 3.68
C SER A 72 1.23 -3.60 2.49
N ALA A 73 1.32 -2.75 1.48
CA ALA A 73 2.25 -2.91 0.38
C ALA A 73 2.88 -1.57 0.03
N VAL A 74 4.17 -1.58 -0.31
CA VAL A 74 4.88 -0.39 -0.80
C VAL A 74 5.55 -0.73 -2.12
N LEU A 75 4.99 -0.24 -3.22
CA LEU A 75 5.60 -0.34 -4.55
C LEU A 75 6.58 0.81 -4.76
N TYR A 76 7.83 0.48 -5.09
CA TYR A 76 8.86 1.46 -5.36
C TYR A 76 8.85 1.89 -6.82
N LEU A 77 8.84 3.21 -7.05
CA LEU A 77 8.90 3.84 -8.38
C LEU A 77 10.27 4.46 -8.65
N SER A 78 11.22 4.25 -7.73
CA SER A 78 12.59 4.77 -7.77
C SER A 78 13.54 3.74 -7.16
N THR A 79 14.80 3.75 -7.60
CA THR A 79 15.83 2.81 -7.16
C THR A 79 16.84 3.52 -6.25
N ARG A 80 17.08 2.95 -5.06
CA ARG A 80 18.11 3.43 -4.15
C ARG A 80 19.50 3.27 -4.78
N GLN A 81 20.41 4.20 -4.50
CA GLN A 81 21.75 4.31 -5.12
C GLN A 81 21.74 4.65 -6.63
N VAL A 82 20.57 4.95 -7.19
CA VAL A 82 20.43 5.43 -8.58
C VAL A 82 19.66 6.75 -8.61
N ASP A 83 18.45 6.75 -8.03
CA ASP A 83 17.56 7.92 -8.00
C ASP A 83 17.68 8.70 -6.66
N PHE A 84 18.16 8.05 -5.59
CA PHE A 84 18.33 8.63 -4.25
C PHE A 84 19.29 7.83 -3.35
N GLU A 85 19.80 8.46 -2.28
CA GLU A 85 20.63 7.84 -1.23
C GLU A 85 19.90 7.85 0.14
N GLY A 86 20.21 6.89 1.02
CA GLY A 86 19.42 6.62 2.23
C GLY A 86 18.10 5.91 1.89
N GLY A 87 17.02 6.18 2.64
CA GLY A 87 15.66 5.76 2.24
C GLY A 87 15.37 4.26 2.27
N SER A 88 16.25 3.45 2.88
CA SER A 88 16.07 2.01 3.08
C SER A 88 14.86 1.73 3.95
N PHE A 89 14.04 0.75 3.60
CA PHE A 89 12.94 0.30 4.46
C PHE A 89 13.48 -0.79 5.39
N ALA A 90 13.28 -0.70 6.71
CA ALA A 90 13.82 -1.68 7.64
C ALA A 90 12.74 -2.20 8.59
N PHE A 91 12.61 -3.53 8.70
CA PHE A 91 11.84 -4.16 9.76
C PHE A 91 12.64 -4.15 11.06
N SER A 92 11.95 -4.01 12.20
CA SER A 92 12.51 -4.03 13.54
C SER A 92 12.22 -5.37 14.22
N ASP A 93 13.09 -6.32 13.92
CA ASP A 93 12.97 -7.71 14.32
C ASP A 93 13.43 -7.91 15.77
N ALA A 94 12.86 -8.92 16.43
CA ALA A 94 13.41 -9.39 17.69
C ALA A 94 14.83 -9.93 17.45
N PRO A 95 15.77 -9.73 18.37
CA PRO A 95 17.10 -10.33 18.25
C PRO A 95 16.96 -11.86 18.17
N GLU A 96 17.74 -12.48 17.28
CA GLU A 96 17.80 -13.94 17.21
C GLU A 96 18.17 -14.51 18.59
N ALA A 97 17.51 -15.60 18.98
CA ALA A 97 17.90 -16.34 20.16
C ALA A 97 19.31 -16.91 19.91
N ALA A 98 20.33 -16.24 20.45
CA ALA A 98 21.67 -16.78 20.46
C ALA A 98 21.67 -18.11 21.21
N ASP A 99 22.26 -19.15 20.62
CA ASP A 99 22.47 -20.44 21.28
C ASP A 99 24.00 -20.65 21.44
N PRO A 100 24.54 -20.69 22.68
CA PRO A 100 23.85 -20.67 23.97
C PRO A 100 23.29 -19.27 24.30
N PRO A 101 22.28 -19.18 25.20
CA PRO A 101 21.67 -17.91 25.61
C PRO A 101 22.68 -17.06 26.37
N GLN A 102 23.50 -16.31 25.64
CA GLN A 102 24.20 -15.16 26.19
C GLN A 102 23.14 -14.10 26.52
N ALA A 103 23.43 -13.22 27.48
CA ALA A 103 22.57 -12.10 27.84
C ALA A 103 22.26 -11.28 26.58
N VAL A 104 21.14 -11.60 25.92
CA VAL A 104 20.72 -10.96 24.68
C VAL A 104 20.43 -9.53 25.06
N GLY A 105 21.26 -8.60 24.58
CA GLY A 105 20.92 -7.18 24.65
C GLY A 105 19.52 -7.01 24.10
N THR A 106 18.65 -6.30 24.82
CA THR A 106 17.23 -6.11 24.46
C THR A 106 17.01 -5.29 23.18
N SER A 107 18.07 -5.04 22.40
CA SER A 107 18.02 -4.21 21.20
C SER A 107 17.48 -5.02 20.03
N ARG A 108 16.41 -4.51 19.43
CA ARG A 108 15.87 -5.03 18.17
C ARG A 108 16.87 -4.88 17.03
N VAL A 109 16.83 -5.79 16.07
CA VAL A 109 17.68 -5.77 14.88
C VAL A 109 16.90 -5.10 13.74
N LEU A 110 17.52 -4.12 13.08
CA LEU A 110 16.94 -3.51 11.88
C LEU A 110 17.40 -4.28 10.64
N THR A 111 16.46 -4.86 9.90
CA THR A 111 16.71 -5.63 8.69
C THR A 111 16.37 -4.80 7.45
N PRO A 112 17.35 -4.12 6.81
CA PRO A 112 17.08 -3.21 5.71
C PRO A 112 16.80 -3.93 4.39
N LEU A 113 15.75 -3.48 3.72
CA LEU A 113 15.40 -3.78 2.35
C LEU A 113 15.73 -2.57 1.48
N SER A 114 16.50 -2.80 0.41
CA SER A 114 16.88 -1.76 -0.55
C SER A 114 15.78 -1.55 -1.60
N PRO A 115 15.14 -0.36 -1.65
CA PRO A 115 14.14 -0.06 -2.67
C PRO A 115 14.70 -0.15 -4.09
N SER A 116 13.97 -0.83 -4.96
CA SER A 116 14.26 -0.90 -6.39
C SER A 116 13.01 -0.63 -7.22
N LYS A 117 13.12 0.20 -8.25
CA LYS A 117 12.02 0.55 -9.14
C LYS A 117 11.33 -0.72 -9.68
N GLY A 118 10.02 -0.82 -9.47
CA GLY A 118 9.20 -1.97 -9.87
C GLY A 118 9.08 -3.08 -8.83
N SER A 119 9.88 -3.05 -7.76
CA SER A 119 9.72 -3.99 -6.63
C SER A 119 8.66 -3.49 -5.66
N ALA A 120 7.94 -4.42 -5.03
CA ALA A 120 7.02 -4.12 -3.94
C ALA A 120 7.38 -4.99 -2.72
N VAL A 121 7.36 -4.38 -1.54
CA VAL A 121 7.34 -5.12 -0.27
C VAL A 121 5.88 -5.26 0.16
N VAL A 122 5.50 -6.43 0.66
CA VAL A 122 4.15 -6.75 1.12
C VAL A 122 4.25 -7.40 2.50
N PHE A 123 3.49 -6.92 3.47
CA PHE A 123 3.58 -7.35 4.86
C PHE A 123 2.23 -7.18 5.58
N SER A 124 1.98 -7.94 6.65
CA SER A 124 0.87 -7.64 7.56
C SER A 124 1.18 -6.37 8.36
N SER A 125 0.18 -5.52 8.57
CA SER A 125 0.36 -4.16 9.11
C SER A 125 0.54 -4.12 10.64
N GLY A 126 0.47 -5.27 11.30
CA GLY A 126 0.45 -5.38 12.76
C GLY A 126 1.81 -5.16 13.43
N TRP A 127 1.82 -5.32 14.76
CA TRP A 127 2.99 -5.12 15.62
C TRP A 127 4.12 -6.12 15.37
N GLU A 128 3.84 -7.24 14.72
CA GLU A 128 4.83 -8.19 14.26
C GLU A 128 5.75 -7.62 13.17
N ASN A 129 5.31 -6.58 12.44
CA ASN A 129 6.06 -5.93 11.37
C ASN A 129 6.29 -4.45 11.66
N MET A 130 6.72 -4.12 12.88
CA MET A 130 7.23 -2.78 13.17
C MET A 130 8.37 -2.44 12.22
N HIS A 131 8.34 -1.25 11.64
CA HIS A 131 9.31 -0.85 10.62
C HIS A 131 9.55 0.65 10.63
N GLU A 132 10.65 1.04 10.00
CA GLU A 132 11.00 2.42 9.74
C GLU A 132 11.58 2.57 8.33
N VAL A 133 11.73 3.82 7.90
CA VAL A 133 12.45 4.14 6.68
C VAL A 133 13.61 5.05 7.05
N GLU A 134 14.81 4.66 6.67
CA GLU A 134 16.03 5.44 6.83
C GLU A 134 15.84 6.84 6.21
N PRO A 135 16.28 7.92 6.86
CA PRO A 135 16.25 9.24 6.25
C PRO A 135 16.93 9.25 4.88
N LEU A 136 16.35 10.02 3.96
CA LEU A 136 16.98 10.27 2.66
C LEU A 136 18.14 11.25 2.83
N VAL A 137 19.27 10.92 2.23
CA VAL A 137 20.47 11.78 2.24
C VAL A 137 20.45 12.72 1.04
N SER A 138 20.09 12.21 -0.13
CA SER A 138 20.07 12.96 -1.39
C SER A 138 19.06 12.36 -2.38
N GLY A 139 18.74 13.11 -3.43
CA GLY A 139 17.84 12.66 -4.50
C GLY A 139 16.35 12.71 -4.14
N THR A 140 15.54 11.96 -4.88
CA THR A 140 14.08 11.90 -4.70
C THR A 140 13.57 10.46 -4.75
N ARG A 141 12.82 10.07 -3.72
CA ARG A 141 12.21 8.74 -3.61
C ARG A 141 10.72 8.82 -3.91
N PHE A 142 10.32 8.10 -4.95
CA PHE A 142 8.92 7.87 -5.31
C PHE A 142 8.50 6.46 -4.93
N ALA A 143 7.34 6.34 -4.29
CA ALA A 143 6.72 5.06 -3.96
C ALA A 143 5.18 5.17 -3.97
N VAL A 144 4.51 4.01 -3.94
CA VAL A 144 3.06 3.89 -3.80
C VAL A 144 2.77 2.99 -2.60
N PRO A 145 2.57 3.59 -1.41
CA PRO A 145 1.98 2.88 -0.29
C PRO A 145 0.52 2.53 -0.59
N SER A 146 0.14 1.32 -0.23
CA SER A 146 -1.22 0.80 -0.32
C SER A 146 -1.54 -0.02 0.93
N PHE A 147 -2.68 0.28 1.54
CA PHE A 147 -3.14 -0.34 2.77
C PHE A 147 -4.46 -1.05 2.50
N PHE A 148 -4.60 -2.26 3.02
CA PHE A 148 -5.72 -3.16 2.76
C PHE A 148 -6.35 -3.62 4.07
N SER A 149 -7.65 -3.85 4.01
CA SER A 149 -8.44 -4.40 5.10
C SER A 149 -9.10 -5.71 4.69
N THR A 150 -9.30 -6.58 5.68
CA THR A 150 -10.17 -7.76 5.63
C THR A 150 -11.49 -7.56 6.37
N CYS A 151 -11.76 -6.35 6.87
CA CYS A 151 -13.08 -6.02 7.40
C CYS A 151 -14.16 -6.25 6.32
N PRO A 152 -15.30 -6.85 6.69
CA PRO A 152 -16.42 -6.99 5.77
C PRO A 152 -16.83 -5.63 5.20
N VAL A 153 -16.95 -5.56 3.88
CA VAL A 153 -17.52 -4.41 3.20
C VAL A 153 -19.04 -4.51 3.29
N ILE A 154 -19.73 -3.37 3.38
CA ILE A 154 -21.19 -3.34 3.33
C ILE A 154 -21.64 -4.03 2.02
N PRO A 155 -22.55 -5.02 2.07
CA PRO A 155 -23.06 -5.66 0.88
C PRO A 155 -23.66 -4.64 -0.07
N HIS A 156 -23.28 -4.73 -1.34
CA HIS A 156 -23.86 -3.96 -2.43
C HIS A 156 -24.28 -4.92 -3.51
N ASP A 157 -25.39 -4.61 -4.18
CA ASP A 157 -25.79 -5.36 -5.37
C ASP A 157 -24.68 -5.24 -6.41
N PRO A 158 -24.06 -6.36 -6.83
CA PRO A 158 -23.05 -6.32 -7.87
C PRO A 158 -23.71 -5.87 -9.19
N PRO A 159 -23.00 -5.13 -10.05
CA PRO A 159 -23.51 -4.80 -11.38
C PRO A 159 -23.91 -6.10 -12.10
N ALA A 160 -25.01 -6.14 -12.83
CA ALA A 160 -25.50 -7.36 -13.48
C ALA A 160 -24.74 -7.68 -14.79
N ASN A 161 -24.18 -6.66 -15.46
CA ASN A 161 -23.54 -6.79 -16.77
C ASN A 161 -22.40 -5.77 -16.97
N ASP A 162 -21.64 -5.94 -18.06
CA ASP A 162 -20.49 -5.08 -18.39
C ASP A 162 -20.85 -3.61 -18.61
N ALA A 163 -22.06 -3.32 -19.10
CA ALA A 163 -22.51 -1.94 -19.29
C ALA A 163 -22.69 -1.23 -17.95
N GLU A 164 -23.28 -1.89 -16.95
CA GLU A 164 -23.40 -1.36 -15.59
C GLU A 164 -22.05 -1.22 -14.89
N ILE A 165 -21.09 -2.14 -15.14
CA ILE A 165 -19.71 -1.98 -14.65
C ILE A 165 -19.08 -0.72 -15.25
N ALA A 166 -19.19 -0.55 -16.57
CA ALA A 166 -18.60 0.58 -17.26
C ALA A 166 -19.19 1.90 -16.77
N ASP A 167 -20.51 1.97 -16.57
CA ASP A 167 -21.20 3.15 -16.07
C ASP A 167 -20.77 3.48 -14.62
N GLU A 168 -20.66 2.46 -13.76
CA GLU A 168 -20.18 2.63 -12.39
C GLU A 168 -18.71 3.09 -12.35
N LEU A 169 -17.83 2.48 -13.15
CA LEU A 169 -16.42 2.89 -13.26
C LEU A 169 -16.30 4.32 -13.80
N TRP A 170 -17.11 4.68 -14.80
CA TRP A 170 -17.13 6.04 -15.33
C TRP A 170 -17.51 7.04 -14.24
N ARG A 171 -18.61 6.79 -13.54
CA ARG A 171 -19.14 7.71 -12.51
C ARG A 171 -18.27 7.78 -11.27
N THR A 172 -17.73 6.65 -10.80
CA THR A 172 -17.08 6.56 -9.48
C THR A 172 -15.57 6.69 -9.51
N LEU A 173 -14.93 6.34 -10.64
CA LEU A 173 -13.47 6.34 -10.80
C LEU A 173 -12.99 7.42 -11.78
N LEU A 174 -13.53 7.46 -13.00
CA LEU A 174 -13.00 8.33 -14.06
C LEU A 174 -13.56 9.75 -14.01
N PHE A 175 -14.79 9.92 -13.52
CA PHE A 175 -15.46 11.21 -13.43
C PHE A 175 -16.21 11.41 -12.09
N PRO A 176 -15.53 11.24 -10.94
CA PRO A 176 -16.16 11.41 -9.63
C PRO A 176 -16.58 12.86 -9.40
N LYS A 177 -17.80 13.07 -8.91
CA LYS A 177 -18.32 14.41 -8.58
C LYS A 177 -18.14 14.77 -7.11
N THR A 178 -18.06 13.75 -6.26
CA THR A 178 -18.00 13.88 -4.80
C THR A 178 -16.97 12.93 -4.20
N ALA A 179 -16.57 13.20 -2.95
CA ALA A 179 -15.78 12.23 -2.16
C ALA A 179 -16.57 10.93 -1.88
N GLY A 180 -17.91 10.97 -1.94
CA GLY A 180 -18.77 9.81 -1.79
C GLY A 180 -18.63 8.82 -2.95
N ASP A 181 -18.54 9.33 -4.18
CA ASP A 181 -18.38 8.50 -5.40
C ASP A 181 -17.15 7.61 -5.30
N GLN A 182 -16.08 8.14 -4.73
CA GLN A 182 -14.84 7.38 -4.56
C GLN A 182 -14.94 6.30 -3.50
N ARG A 183 -15.57 6.63 -2.37
CA ARG A 183 -15.79 5.66 -1.31
C ARG A 183 -16.63 4.50 -1.84
N GLN A 184 -17.59 4.80 -2.72
CA GLN A 184 -18.37 3.79 -3.41
C GLN A 184 -17.52 2.95 -4.36
N PHE A 185 -16.62 3.55 -5.16
CA PHE A 185 -15.65 2.79 -5.96
C PHE A 185 -14.81 1.83 -5.09
N MET A 186 -14.27 2.31 -3.96
CA MET A 186 -13.47 1.48 -3.06
C MET A 186 -14.28 0.31 -2.49
N ASN A 187 -15.52 0.57 -2.05
CA ASN A 187 -16.39 -0.47 -1.51
C ASN A 187 -16.78 -1.52 -2.57
N LYS A 188 -16.90 -1.09 -3.84
CA LYS A 188 -17.26 -1.96 -4.96
C LYS A 188 -16.04 -2.53 -5.70
N TRP A 189 -14.81 -2.24 -5.24
CA TRP A 189 -13.57 -2.54 -5.95
C TRP A 189 -13.52 -3.98 -6.48
N HIS A 190 -13.83 -4.95 -5.61
CA HIS A 190 -13.84 -6.35 -6.00
C HIS A 190 -14.87 -6.64 -7.11
N SER A 191 -16.12 -6.22 -6.93
CA SER A 191 -17.21 -6.44 -7.91
C SER A 191 -16.98 -5.78 -9.28
N LEU A 192 -16.17 -4.71 -9.31
CA LEU A 192 -15.87 -3.95 -10.52
C LEU A 192 -14.61 -4.42 -11.24
N LEU A 193 -13.62 -4.97 -10.52
CA LEU A 193 -12.27 -5.22 -11.06
C LEU A 193 -11.81 -6.69 -10.99
N ALA A 194 -12.51 -7.56 -10.27
CA ALA A 194 -12.14 -8.98 -10.21
C ALA A 194 -12.48 -9.69 -11.54
N PRO A 195 -11.57 -10.51 -12.10
CA PRO A 195 -11.82 -11.32 -13.27
C PRO A 195 -12.72 -12.50 -12.92
N GLY A 196 -13.50 -12.95 -13.89
CA GLY A 196 -14.27 -14.20 -13.80
C GLY A 196 -15.50 -14.09 -12.91
N ARG A 197 -16.44 -13.24 -13.32
CA ARG A 197 -17.85 -13.50 -13.01
C ARG A 197 -18.26 -14.85 -13.60
#